data_AF-A0A249SZX3-F1
#
_entry.id   AF-A0A249SZX3-F1
#
_cell.length_a   1.000
_cell.length_b   1.000
_cell.length_c   1.000
_cell.angle_alpha   90.00
_cell.angle_beta   90.00
_cell.angle_gamma   90.00
#
_symmetry.space_group_name_H-M   'P 1'
#
loop_
_entity.id
_entity.type
_entity.pdbx_description
1 polymer ?
#
loop_
_entity_poly.entity_id
_entity_poly.type
_entity_poly.pdbx_seq_one_letter_code
_entity_poly.pdbx_strand_id
1 'polypeptide(L)'
;MKKTILYLTVATGFLFACSKNSKNDAPGPDPAPKTVNVKDPKALTAAVKVYHGSLVNGAFPDASGAGAPVLSTTNYKDVIPAISGRYAVLPLILNVPDGQNPTAPKGAYVKIVGADSYFDIDFSKPLNGRQAPTKHNGIARDAYADSVVVIKLPEDITKDTFKVELAIYNAQKQVSNKVTIAIATIAAGGGSANTAFQATWIPSRYKDDSTNLEWKPAMVDRVDSGYLVCVNNQLNFSETNIPGAKKYYLGEYHDVKNETTFGAGGQGSSEYLVKRKNLDYNKSTCDNLVYVENNDGSKEVFGWSYNTSTQLMTLVYDGNGINGEFDFEVIRMRIENNKLYMNERLKGIREYVKK
;
A
#
# COMPACT_ATOMS: atom_id res chain seq x y z
N MET A 1 25.33 -66.94 11.03
CA MET A 1 24.35 -67.98 10.64
C MET A 1 22.94 -67.48 10.97
N LYS A 2 22.00 -67.67 10.02
CA LYS A 2 20.52 -67.50 10.10
C LYS A 2 20.02 -66.04 10.16
N LYS A 3 19.54 -65.48 9.03
CA LYS A 3 18.16 -65.57 8.44
C LYS A 3 17.16 -64.78 9.34
N THR A 4 16.31 -63.84 8.90
CA THR A 4 15.50 -63.75 7.66
C THR A 4 14.66 -62.44 7.62
N ILE A 5 14.24 -62.02 6.40
CA ILE A 5 12.98 -61.29 6.00
C ILE A 5 13.01 -59.74 6.07
N LEU A 6 13.15 -58.99 4.96
CA LEU A 6 12.26 -58.75 3.80
C LEU A 6 10.97 -57.97 4.15
N TYR A 7 10.91 -56.68 3.79
CA TYR A 7 9.73 -56.12 3.10
C TYR A 7 10.14 -55.00 2.13
N LEU A 8 9.97 -55.33 0.86
CA LEU A 8 9.84 -54.44 -0.29
C LEU A 8 8.58 -53.58 -0.09
N THR A 9 8.66 -52.28 -0.39
CA THR A 9 7.48 -51.54 -0.88
C THR A 9 7.91 -50.68 -2.05
N VAL A 10 7.58 -51.17 -3.24
CA VAL A 10 7.72 -50.47 -4.52
C VAL A 10 6.59 -49.45 -4.59
N ALA A 11 6.93 -48.17 -4.50
CA ALA A 11 6.04 -47.10 -4.93
C ALA A 11 6.38 -46.77 -6.39
N THR A 12 5.67 -47.41 -7.30
CA THR A 12 5.68 -47.16 -8.74
C THR A 12 5.07 -45.77 -9.00
N GLY A 13 5.91 -44.74 -8.94
CA GLY A 13 5.58 -43.43 -9.51
C GLY A 13 5.66 -43.53 -11.03
N PHE A 14 4.52 -43.70 -11.69
CA PHE A 14 4.38 -43.50 -13.13
C PHE A 14 4.70 -42.03 -13.44
N LEU A 15 5.97 -41.75 -13.72
CA LEU A 15 6.35 -40.59 -14.52
C LEU A 15 5.82 -40.84 -15.93
N PHE A 16 4.65 -40.27 -16.23
CA PHE A 16 4.23 -40.04 -17.62
C PHE A 16 5.22 -39.02 -18.23
N ALA A 17 6.36 -39.53 -18.69
CA ALA A 17 7.15 -38.86 -19.69
C ALA A 17 6.37 -38.93 -21.00
N CYS A 18 5.69 -37.86 -21.37
CA CYS A 18 5.24 -37.68 -22.74
C CYS A 18 6.47 -37.74 -23.64
N SER A 19 6.61 -38.83 -24.40
CA SER A 19 7.53 -38.91 -25.52
C SER A 19 7.07 -37.92 -26.59
N LYS A 20 7.62 -36.70 -26.55
CA LYS A 20 7.56 -35.82 -27.70
C LYS A 20 8.39 -36.45 -28.81
N ASN A 21 7.71 -36.93 -29.85
CA ASN A 21 8.29 -37.10 -31.16
C ASN A 21 9.07 -35.83 -31.52
N SER A 22 10.37 -36.02 -31.77
CA SER A 22 11.30 -35.00 -32.21
C SER A 22 10.89 -34.44 -33.57
N LYS A 23 10.08 -33.38 -33.55
CA LYS A 23 10.13 -32.34 -34.58
C LYS A 23 10.81 -31.14 -33.94
N ASN A 24 11.96 -30.78 -34.50
CA ASN A 24 12.74 -29.59 -34.15
C ASN A 24 11.99 -28.34 -34.59
N ASP A 25 10.85 -28.07 -33.98
CA ASP A 25 10.25 -26.75 -33.99
C ASP A 25 10.90 -26.01 -32.82
N ALA A 26 11.84 -25.12 -33.13
CA ALA A 26 12.29 -24.11 -32.17
C ALA A 26 11.03 -23.48 -31.53
N PRO A 27 11.00 -23.23 -30.21
CA PRO A 27 9.89 -22.50 -29.61
C PRO A 27 9.69 -21.23 -30.42
N GLY A 28 8.58 -21.14 -31.15
CA GLY A 28 8.18 -19.90 -31.78
C GLY A 28 8.15 -18.82 -30.69
N PRO A 29 8.44 -17.56 -31.02
CA PRO A 29 8.32 -16.49 -30.05
C PRO A 29 6.95 -16.60 -29.38
N ASP A 30 6.93 -16.62 -28.04
CA ASP A 30 5.69 -16.64 -27.29
C ASP A 30 4.77 -15.55 -27.87
N PRO A 31 3.49 -15.85 -28.14
CA PRO A 31 2.58 -14.86 -28.68
C PRO A 31 2.63 -13.64 -27.77
N ALA A 32 2.86 -12.46 -28.36
CA ALA A 32 2.93 -11.22 -27.61
C ALA A 32 1.72 -11.11 -26.68
N PRO A 33 1.91 -10.64 -25.43
CA PRO A 33 0.81 -10.50 -24.48
C PRO A 33 -0.37 -9.77 -25.13
N LYS A 34 -1.55 -10.40 -25.11
CA LYS A 34 -2.73 -9.79 -25.71
C LYS A 34 -3.15 -8.60 -24.86
N THR A 35 -3.02 -7.39 -25.39
CA THR A 35 -3.51 -6.16 -24.76
C THR A 35 -4.99 -6.28 -24.44
N VAL A 36 -5.36 -6.00 -23.18
CA VAL A 36 -6.74 -6.06 -22.69
C VAL A 36 -7.41 -4.70 -22.88
N ASN A 37 -8.42 -4.64 -23.74
CA ASN A 37 -9.18 -3.42 -23.98
C ASN A 37 -10.22 -3.21 -22.88
N VAL A 38 -10.18 -2.06 -22.20
CA VAL A 38 -11.14 -1.72 -21.13
C VAL A 38 -12.57 -1.47 -21.64
N LYS A 39 -12.75 -1.29 -22.95
CA LYS A 39 -14.06 -1.21 -23.61
C LYS A 39 -14.65 -2.56 -24.00
N ASP A 40 -13.94 -3.66 -23.74
CA ASP A 40 -14.46 -5.02 -23.83
C ASP A 40 -14.70 -5.56 -22.41
N PRO A 41 -15.91 -5.41 -21.85
CA PRO A 41 -16.22 -5.82 -20.48
C PRO A 41 -15.97 -7.31 -20.23
N LYS A 42 -16.17 -8.15 -21.25
CA LYS A 42 -16.01 -9.60 -21.13
C LYS A 42 -14.54 -9.98 -21.06
N ALA A 43 -13.71 -9.45 -21.96
CA ALA A 43 -12.26 -9.66 -21.91
C ALA A 43 -11.65 -9.06 -20.63
N LEU A 44 -12.10 -7.87 -20.21
CA LEU A 44 -11.63 -7.24 -18.99
C LEU A 44 -11.98 -8.07 -17.75
N THR A 45 -13.23 -8.55 -17.65
CA THR A 45 -13.67 -9.40 -16.53
C THR A 45 -12.86 -10.68 -16.43
N ALA A 46 -12.51 -11.30 -17.56
CA ALA A 46 -11.67 -12.50 -17.58
C ALA A 46 -10.20 -12.22 -17.17
N ALA A 47 -9.72 -11.00 -17.36
CA ALA A 47 -8.31 -10.66 -17.15
C ALA A 47 -8.01 -10.05 -15.77
N VAL A 48 -8.99 -9.40 -15.13
CA VAL A 48 -8.81 -8.86 -13.78
C VAL A 48 -8.89 -9.95 -12.71
N LYS A 49 -8.24 -9.71 -11.57
CA LYS A 49 -8.42 -10.55 -10.37
C LYS A 49 -8.98 -9.70 -9.25
N VAL A 50 -10.03 -10.16 -8.59
CA VAL A 50 -10.60 -9.48 -7.42
C VAL A 50 -10.20 -10.24 -6.16
N TYR A 51 -9.59 -9.55 -5.21
CA TYR A 51 -9.18 -10.19 -3.95
C TYR A 51 -10.38 -10.71 -3.19
N HIS A 52 -10.27 -11.95 -2.70
CA HIS A 52 -11.36 -12.74 -2.12
C HIS A 52 -12.61 -12.87 -3.00
N GLY A 53 -12.51 -12.47 -4.27
CA GLY A 53 -13.57 -12.54 -5.25
C GLY A 53 -13.61 -13.89 -5.93
N SER A 54 -14.80 -14.46 -6.02
CA SER A 54 -15.10 -15.60 -6.88
C SER A 54 -15.95 -15.13 -8.05
N LEU A 55 -15.59 -15.52 -9.28
CA LEU A 55 -16.35 -15.13 -10.47
C LEU A 55 -17.64 -15.95 -10.54
N VAL A 56 -18.77 -15.25 -10.61
CA VAL A 56 -20.11 -15.82 -10.72
C VAL A 56 -20.73 -15.36 -12.05
N ASN A 57 -21.21 -16.31 -12.84
CA ASN A 57 -21.94 -16.03 -14.07
C ASN A 57 -23.41 -15.75 -13.75
N GLY A 58 -23.99 -14.72 -14.37
CA GLY A 58 -25.41 -14.41 -14.25
C GLY A 58 -25.70 -12.96 -13.88
N ALA A 59 -26.95 -12.74 -13.44
CA ALA A 59 -27.44 -11.42 -13.09
C ALA A 59 -26.77 -10.88 -11.83
N PHE A 60 -26.49 -9.58 -11.82
CA PHE A 60 -25.96 -8.90 -10.65
C PHE A 60 -27.05 -8.82 -9.57
N PRO A 61 -26.77 -9.21 -8.31
CA PRO A 61 -27.80 -9.29 -7.26
C PRO A 61 -28.59 -7.99 -7.08
N ASP A 62 -29.89 -8.10 -6.90
CA ASP A 62 -30.78 -6.95 -6.67
C ASP A 62 -30.84 -6.54 -5.20
N ALA A 63 -31.11 -5.25 -4.97
CA ALA A 63 -31.20 -4.69 -3.64
C ALA A 63 -32.36 -5.32 -2.84
N SER A 64 -32.12 -5.67 -1.58
CA SER A 64 -33.12 -6.35 -0.73
C SER A 64 -34.10 -5.40 -0.02
N GLY A 65 -33.89 -4.08 -0.11
CA GLY A 65 -34.76 -3.08 0.52
C GLY A 65 -34.48 -2.88 2.02
N ALA A 66 -35.51 -2.95 2.85
CA ALA A 66 -35.41 -2.64 4.28
C ALA A 66 -34.48 -3.60 5.04
N GLY A 67 -33.61 -3.05 5.90
CA GLY A 67 -32.64 -3.81 6.70
C GLY A 67 -31.34 -4.17 5.97
N ALA A 68 -31.26 -3.95 4.65
CA ALA A 68 -30.00 -4.03 3.92
C ALA A 68 -29.08 -2.85 4.27
N PRO A 69 -27.74 -3.04 4.23
CA PRO A 69 -26.81 -1.93 4.29
C PRO A 69 -27.01 -0.98 3.09
N VAL A 70 -26.64 0.29 3.23
CA VAL A 70 -26.82 1.30 2.17
C VAL A 70 -25.47 1.91 1.82
N LEU A 71 -25.10 1.87 0.54
CA LEU A 71 -23.95 2.59 0.03
C LEU A 71 -24.34 4.04 -0.26
N SER A 72 -23.46 4.99 0.09
CA SER A 72 -23.63 6.39 -0.28
C SER A 72 -23.60 6.55 -1.81
N THR A 73 -24.55 7.26 -2.38
CA THR A 73 -24.59 7.54 -3.83
C THR A 73 -23.83 8.81 -4.22
N THR A 74 -23.47 9.65 -3.24
CA THR A 74 -22.90 10.99 -3.47
C THR A 74 -21.44 11.14 -3.03
N ASN A 75 -20.94 10.22 -2.18
CA ASN A 75 -19.61 10.38 -1.56
C ASN A 75 -18.48 9.63 -2.29
N TYR A 76 -18.81 8.87 -3.34
CA TYR A 76 -17.80 8.27 -4.21
C TYR A 76 -17.12 9.36 -5.03
N LYS A 77 -15.79 9.25 -5.19
CA LYS A 77 -15.05 10.11 -6.12
C LYS A 77 -15.58 9.87 -7.54
N ASP A 78 -15.66 10.92 -8.35
CA ASP A 78 -16.15 10.84 -9.73
C ASP A 78 -15.38 9.80 -10.57
N VAL A 79 -14.08 9.64 -10.30
CA VAL A 79 -13.21 8.63 -10.94
C VAL A 79 -12.15 8.14 -9.95
N ILE A 80 -12.00 6.81 -9.83
CA ILE A 80 -10.93 6.17 -9.07
C ILE A 80 -9.75 5.88 -10.00
N PRO A 81 -8.53 6.39 -9.71
CA PRO A 81 -7.36 6.06 -10.51
C PRO A 81 -6.90 4.62 -10.22
N ALA A 82 -6.43 3.92 -11.24
CA ALA A 82 -5.86 2.59 -11.12
C ALA A 82 -4.66 2.41 -12.06
N ILE A 83 -3.53 1.96 -11.53
CA ILE A 83 -2.29 1.82 -12.29
C ILE A 83 -2.33 0.51 -13.07
N SER A 84 -2.07 0.54 -14.39
CA SER A 84 -1.92 -0.66 -15.21
C SER A 84 -0.97 -1.66 -14.55
N GLY A 85 -1.36 -2.94 -14.51
CA GLY A 85 -0.58 -3.98 -13.83
C GLY A 85 -0.59 -3.94 -12.30
N ARG A 86 -1.33 -3.03 -11.65
CA ARG A 86 -1.45 -2.93 -10.18
C ARG A 86 -2.92 -3.03 -9.78
N TYR A 87 -3.41 -2.18 -8.89
CA TYR A 87 -4.74 -2.31 -8.30
C TYR A 87 -5.61 -1.08 -8.57
N ALA A 88 -6.92 -1.32 -8.72
CA ALA A 88 -7.95 -0.37 -8.36
C ALA A 88 -8.45 -0.72 -6.96
N VAL A 89 -8.50 0.27 -6.06
CA VAL A 89 -9.01 0.09 -4.69
C VAL A 89 -10.28 0.90 -4.53
N LEU A 90 -11.40 0.20 -4.30
CA LEU A 90 -12.71 0.81 -4.15
C LEU A 90 -13.07 0.86 -2.65
N PRO A 91 -13.15 2.05 -2.05
CA PRO A 91 -13.57 2.18 -0.66
C PRO A 91 -15.07 1.88 -0.54
N LEU A 92 -15.47 1.25 0.56
CA LEU A 92 -16.90 1.11 0.87
C LEU A 92 -17.35 2.32 1.68
N ILE A 93 -18.19 3.16 1.08
CA ILE A 93 -18.72 4.34 1.74
C ILE A 93 -20.18 4.07 2.08
N LEU A 94 -20.44 3.78 3.35
CA LEU A 94 -21.78 3.52 3.85
C LEU A 94 -22.54 4.84 4.08
N ASN A 95 -23.83 4.84 3.80
CA ASN A 95 -24.73 5.88 4.25
C ASN A 95 -25.31 5.44 5.60
N VAL A 96 -24.85 6.07 6.68
CA VAL A 96 -25.26 5.74 8.05
C VAL A 96 -26.10 6.90 8.58
N PRO A 97 -27.37 6.68 8.96
CA PRO A 97 -28.16 7.70 9.61
C PRO A 97 -27.52 8.17 10.91
N ASP A 98 -27.66 9.47 11.21
CA ASP A 98 -27.11 10.06 12.43
C ASP A 98 -27.49 9.26 13.69
N GLY A 99 -26.50 8.97 14.53
CA GLY A 99 -26.68 8.24 15.78
C GLY A 99 -26.76 6.71 15.66
N GLN A 100 -26.59 6.14 14.45
CA GLN A 100 -26.45 4.69 14.27
C GLN A 100 -24.99 4.30 14.04
N ASN A 101 -24.62 3.12 14.56
CA ASN A 101 -23.39 2.47 14.13
C ASN A 101 -23.69 1.71 12.82
N PRO A 102 -22.83 1.83 11.80
CA PRO A 102 -22.99 0.98 10.63
C PRO A 102 -22.93 -0.49 11.03
N THR A 103 -23.63 -1.33 10.27
CA THR A 103 -23.38 -2.77 10.32
C THR A 103 -22.24 -3.08 9.35
N ALA A 104 -21.18 -3.71 9.84
CA ALA A 104 -20.05 -4.10 9.01
C ALA A 104 -20.52 -5.04 7.88
N PRO A 105 -20.20 -4.75 6.61
CA PRO A 105 -20.54 -5.64 5.51
C PRO A 105 -19.83 -7.00 5.69
N LYS A 106 -20.49 -8.08 5.27
CA LYS A 106 -19.90 -9.43 5.23
C LYS A 106 -19.27 -9.77 3.89
N GLY A 107 -19.58 -8.99 2.87
CA GLY A 107 -18.97 -9.11 1.56
C GLY A 107 -19.50 -8.06 0.59
N ALA A 108 -19.07 -8.20 -0.66
CA ALA A 108 -19.42 -7.29 -1.73
C ALA A 108 -19.64 -8.04 -3.05
N TYR A 109 -20.41 -7.42 -3.93
CA TYR A 109 -20.53 -7.79 -5.33
C TYR A 109 -19.93 -6.69 -6.18
N VAL A 110 -19.05 -7.04 -7.11
CA VAL A 110 -18.51 -6.09 -8.09
C VAL A 110 -18.66 -6.63 -9.50
N LYS A 111 -19.16 -5.79 -10.41
CA LYS A 111 -19.38 -6.16 -11.80
C LYS A 111 -18.83 -5.09 -12.72
N ILE A 112 -18.07 -5.48 -13.74
CA ILE A 112 -17.71 -4.55 -14.81
C ILE A 112 -18.97 -4.30 -15.64
N VAL A 113 -19.33 -3.03 -15.84
CA VAL A 113 -20.53 -2.64 -16.59
C VAL A 113 -20.48 -3.23 -17.99
N GLY A 114 -21.54 -3.96 -18.37
CA GLY A 114 -21.65 -4.66 -19.66
C GLY A 114 -21.10 -6.09 -19.68
N ALA A 115 -20.58 -6.61 -18.56
CA ALA A 115 -20.22 -8.03 -18.44
C ALA A 115 -21.45 -8.91 -18.11
N ASP A 116 -21.34 -10.21 -18.35
CA ASP A 116 -22.38 -11.22 -18.02
C ASP A 116 -22.10 -11.94 -16.69
N SER A 117 -21.06 -11.50 -15.99
CA SER A 117 -20.60 -12.07 -14.73
C SER A 117 -20.18 -10.98 -13.76
N TYR A 118 -20.08 -11.35 -12.49
CA TYR A 118 -19.68 -10.48 -11.40
C TYR A 118 -18.80 -11.25 -10.42
N PHE A 119 -18.10 -10.55 -9.55
CA PHE A 119 -17.30 -11.15 -8.48
C PHE A 119 -18.08 -11.09 -7.16
N ASP A 120 -18.28 -12.23 -6.50
CA ASP A 120 -18.72 -12.32 -5.10
C ASP A 120 -17.50 -12.34 -4.19
N ILE A 121 -17.38 -11.31 -3.36
CA ILE A 121 -16.25 -11.03 -2.50
C ILE A 121 -16.65 -11.34 -1.06
N ASP A 122 -15.87 -12.19 -0.42
CA ASP A 122 -16.06 -12.60 0.97
C ASP A 122 -15.09 -11.87 1.91
N PHE A 123 -15.62 -11.01 2.78
CA PHE A 123 -14.82 -10.26 3.77
C PHE A 123 -14.58 -11.03 5.07
N SER A 124 -15.06 -12.27 5.20
CA SER A 124 -14.70 -13.11 6.35
C SER A 124 -13.23 -13.53 6.33
N LYS A 125 -12.59 -13.45 5.15
CA LYS A 125 -11.17 -13.71 4.98
C LYS A 125 -10.41 -12.40 5.20
N PRO A 126 -9.40 -12.40 6.10
CA PRO A 126 -8.62 -11.20 6.35
C PRO A 126 -7.91 -10.77 5.07
N LEU A 127 -8.11 -9.51 4.71
CA LEU A 127 -7.31 -8.83 3.71
C LEU A 127 -6.21 -8.11 4.49
N ASN A 128 -4.93 -8.47 4.30
CA ASN A 128 -3.83 -7.63 4.80
C ASN A 128 -3.65 -6.36 3.95
N GLY A 129 -4.71 -5.91 3.28
CA GLY A 129 -4.76 -4.68 2.51
C GLY A 129 -5.44 -3.63 3.36
N ARG A 130 -4.67 -3.01 4.25
CA ARG A 130 -5.16 -1.86 4.99
C ARG A 130 -4.96 -0.66 4.07
N GLN A 131 -6.01 0.13 3.84
CA GLN A 131 -5.73 1.55 3.65
C GLN A 131 -5.02 1.95 4.93
N ALA A 132 -3.74 2.33 4.89
CA ALA A 132 -3.06 2.68 6.11
C ALA A 132 -3.94 3.69 6.83
N PRO A 133 -4.40 3.39 8.07
CA PRO A 133 -4.82 4.46 8.93
C PRO A 133 -3.55 5.27 8.98
N THR A 134 -3.60 6.43 8.35
CA THR A 134 -2.45 7.29 8.26
C THR A 134 -1.75 7.19 9.60
N LYS A 135 -0.49 6.74 9.64
CA LYS A 135 0.36 7.05 10.81
C LYS A 135 0.44 8.57 11.02
N HIS A 136 -0.22 9.35 10.16
CA HIS A 136 -0.34 10.80 10.13
C HIS A 136 -1.74 11.26 9.70
N ASN A 137 -2.68 11.26 10.66
CA ASN A 137 -4.06 11.75 10.59
C ASN A 137 -4.42 12.48 9.29
N GLY A 138 -5.23 11.86 8.42
CA GLY A 138 -5.72 12.56 7.25
C GLY A 138 -6.81 11.91 6.44
N ILE A 139 -8.02 11.97 7.00
CA ILE A 139 -9.23 11.25 6.61
C ILE A 139 -9.18 9.78 7.04
N ALA A 140 -9.46 9.56 8.32
CA ALA A 140 -10.38 8.48 8.64
C ALA A 140 -11.75 8.91 8.09
N ARG A 141 -12.22 8.26 7.03
CA ARG A 141 -13.65 8.02 6.90
C ARG A 141 -13.91 6.78 7.73
N ASP A 142 -15.12 6.62 8.27
CA ASP A 142 -15.61 5.40 8.91
C ASP A 142 -15.72 4.22 7.92
N ALA A 143 -14.68 4.01 7.11
CA ALA A 143 -14.48 2.79 6.36
C ALA A 143 -13.95 1.78 7.36
N TYR A 144 -14.68 0.69 7.54
CA TYR A 144 -14.15 -0.52 8.13
C TYR A 144 -12.81 -0.81 7.43
N ALA A 145 -11.71 -0.65 8.16
CA ALA A 145 -10.35 -0.71 7.62
C ALA A 145 -10.03 -2.05 6.93
N ASP A 146 -10.90 -3.05 7.12
CA ASP A 146 -10.79 -4.40 6.57
C ASP A 146 -11.86 -4.71 5.49
N SER A 147 -12.60 -3.72 4.97
CA SER A 147 -13.64 -3.93 3.95
C SER A 147 -13.49 -2.98 2.77
N VAL A 148 -12.49 -3.23 1.94
CA VAL A 148 -12.30 -2.57 0.63
C VAL A 148 -12.40 -3.60 -0.50
N VAL A 149 -12.82 -3.18 -1.69
CA VAL A 149 -12.77 -4.03 -2.89
C VAL A 149 -11.50 -3.73 -3.66
N VAL A 150 -10.68 -4.76 -3.91
CA VAL A 150 -9.38 -4.64 -4.56
C VAL A 150 -9.40 -5.42 -5.87
N ILE A 151 -9.20 -4.71 -6.98
CA ILE A 151 -9.20 -5.27 -8.32
C ILE A 151 -7.78 -5.16 -8.88
N LYS A 152 -7.06 -6.28 -8.99
CA LYS A 152 -5.79 -6.36 -9.72
C LYS A 152 -6.07 -6.25 -11.22
N LEU A 153 -5.47 -5.24 -11.85
CA LEU A 153 -5.51 -5.01 -13.28
C LEU A 153 -4.38 -5.78 -14.00
N PRO A 154 -4.61 -6.26 -15.23
CA PRO A 154 -3.55 -6.81 -16.06
C PRO A 154 -2.53 -5.72 -16.45
N GLU A 155 -1.28 -6.13 -16.71
CA GLU A 155 -0.19 -5.22 -17.09
C GLU A 155 -0.48 -4.52 -18.43
N ASP A 156 -0.91 -5.28 -19.43
CA ASP A 156 -1.21 -4.80 -20.79
C ASP A 156 -2.64 -4.27 -20.95
N ILE A 157 -3.19 -3.60 -19.94
CA ILE A 157 -4.50 -2.96 -20.03
C ILE A 157 -4.42 -1.62 -20.78
N THR A 158 -5.32 -1.38 -21.73
CA THR A 158 -5.40 -0.10 -22.44
C THR A 158 -5.71 1.06 -21.49
N LYS A 159 -5.19 2.26 -21.78
CA LYS A 159 -5.50 3.49 -21.04
C LYS A 159 -6.88 4.03 -21.43
N ASP A 160 -7.85 3.98 -20.53
CA ASP A 160 -9.15 4.65 -20.65
C ASP A 160 -9.89 4.52 -19.31
N THR A 161 -11.17 4.87 -19.28
CA THR A 161 -12.07 4.63 -18.15
C THR A 161 -13.00 3.46 -18.46
N PHE A 162 -13.17 2.58 -17.48
CA PHE A 162 -14.27 1.62 -17.43
C PHE A 162 -15.11 1.88 -16.18
N LYS A 163 -16.30 1.29 -16.12
CA LYS A 163 -17.21 1.44 -14.98
C LYS A 163 -17.43 0.10 -14.31
N VAL A 164 -17.59 0.13 -12.99
CA VAL A 164 -18.01 -1.02 -12.21
C VAL A 164 -19.29 -0.69 -11.46
N GLU A 165 -20.17 -1.67 -11.32
CA GLU A 165 -21.26 -1.67 -10.36
C GLU A 165 -20.80 -2.34 -9.08
N LEU A 166 -21.10 -1.73 -7.94
CA LEU A 166 -20.76 -2.21 -6.61
C LEU A 166 -22.03 -2.31 -5.77
N ALA A 167 -22.16 -3.41 -5.04
CA ALA A 167 -23.11 -3.60 -3.96
C ALA A 167 -22.43 -4.34 -2.80
N ILE A 168 -22.98 -4.24 -1.60
CA ILE A 168 -22.50 -4.94 -0.41
C ILE A 168 -23.63 -5.75 0.21
N TYR A 169 -23.28 -6.74 1.04
CA TYR A 169 -24.28 -7.54 1.76
C TYR A 169 -23.92 -7.74 3.23
N ASN A 170 -24.94 -7.93 4.06
CA ASN A 170 -24.80 -8.23 5.49
C ASN A 170 -24.78 -9.75 5.75
N ALA A 171 -24.79 -10.15 7.02
CA ALA A 171 -24.76 -11.56 7.43
C ALA A 171 -26.00 -12.35 6.96
N GLN A 172 -27.14 -11.68 6.78
CA GLN A 172 -28.39 -12.25 6.28
C GLN A 172 -28.45 -12.27 4.74
N LYS A 173 -27.35 -11.94 4.05
CA LYS A 173 -27.25 -11.82 2.59
C LYS A 173 -28.25 -10.80 2.00
N GLN A 174 -28.67 -9.82 2.79
CA GLN A 174 -29.43 -8.67 2.29
C GLN A 174 -28.48 -7.72 1.57
N VAL A 175 -28.83 -7.35 0.34
CA VAL A 175 -27.98 -6.61 -0.60
C VAL A 175 -28.34 -5.13 -0.61
N SER A 176 -27.32 -4.28 -0.63
CA SER A 176 -27.47 -2.82 -0.71
C SER A 176 -28.04 -2.33 -2.04
N ASN A 177 -28.29 -1.02 -2.12
CA ASN A 177 -28.36 -0.33 -3.40
C ASN A 177 -27.07 -0.53 -4.21
N LYS A 178 -27.20 -0.45 -5.54
CA LYS A 178 -26.08 -0.49 -6.48
C LYS A 178 -25.50 0.93 -6.64
N VAL A 179 -24.18 1.04 -6.68
CA VAL A 179 -23.49 2.28 -7.04
C VAL A 179 -22.57 2.01 -8.24
N THR A 180 -22.53 2.95 -9.18
CA THR A 180 -21.62 2.85 -10.34
C THR A 180 -20.40 3.73 -10.10
N ILE A 181 -19.22 3.13 -10.20
CA ILE A 181 -17.93 3.78 -9.97
C ILE A 181 -17.13 3.74 -11.26
N ALA A 182 -16.59 4.90 -11.68
CA ALA A 182 -15.68 4.96 -12.80
C ALA A 182 -14.24 4.70 -12.33
N ILE A 183 -13.51 3.85 -13.07
CA ILE A 183 -12.11 3.53 -12.83
C ILE A 183 -11.31 3.96 -14.06
N ALA A 184 -10.38 4.90 -13.88
CA ALA A 184 -9.47 5.32 -14.94
C ALA A 184 -8.17 4.52 -14.86
N THR A 185 -7.87 3.77 -15.91
CA THR A 185 -6.59 3.09 -16.07
C THR A 185 -5.53 4.08 -16.51
N ILE A 186 -4.56 4.30 -15.63
CA ILE A 186 -3.43 5.18 -15.87
C ILE A 186 -2.18 4.35 -16.12
N ALA A 187 -1.35 4.83 -17.04
CA ALA A 187 -0.07 4.20 -17.33
C ALA A 187 0.77 4.12 -16.07
N ALA A 188 1.45 3.01 -15.85
CA ALA A 188 2.54 2.96 -14.90
C ALA A 188 3.59 4.03 -15.26
N GLY A 189 4.08 4.76 -14.25
CA GLY A 189 5.09 5.81 -14.43
C GLY A 189 4.58 7.07 -15.14
N GLY A 190 3.25 7.19 -15.36
CA GLY A 190 2.63 8.37 -15.95
C GLY A 190 2.96 8.62 -17.45
N GLY A 191 3.71 7.73 -18.11
CA GLY A 191 4.14 7.89 -19.51
C GLY A 191 5.28 8.89 -19.71
N SER A 192 5.63 9.17 -20.98
CA SER A 192 6.77 10.02 -21.35
C SER A 192 6.72 11.43 -20.78
N ALA A 193 5.51 11.97 -20.57
CA ALA A 193 5.28 13.29 -19.98
C ALA A 193 5.76 13.40 -18.51
N ASN A 194 5.98 12.28 -17.83
CA ASN A 194 6.30 12.23 -16.41
C ASN A 194 7.72 11.72 -16.13
N THR A 195 8.58 11.71 -17.15
CA THR A 195 10.02 11.45 -17.04
C THR A 195 10.72 12.38 -16.04
N ALA A 196 10.18 13.58 -15.81
CA ALA A 196 10.70 14.50 -14.81
C ALA A 196 10.70 13.90 -13.39
N PHE A 197 9.75 13.03 -13.05
CA PHE A 197 9.73 12.35 -11.76
C PHE A 197 10.78 11.25 -11.65
N GLN A 198 11.24 10.70 -12.78
CA GLN A 198 12.14 9.54 -12.83
C GLN A 198 13.54 9.91 -12.35
N ALA A 199 13.74 9.76 -11.04
CA ALA A 199 14.97 10.08 -10.34
C ALA A 199 14.91 9.54 -8.91
N THR A 200 16.04 9.64 -8.22
CA THR A 200 16.08 9.60 -6.76
C THR A 200 15.96 11.02 -6.21
N TRP A 201 15.05 11.19 -5.26
CA TRP A 201 14.72 12.45 -4.63
C TRP A 201 15.07 12.40 -3.15
N ILE A 202 15.79 13.40 -2.65
CA ILE A 202 16.17 13.55 -1.25
C ILE A 202 15.39 14.74 -0.68
N PRO A 203 14.72 14.60 0.48
CA PRO A 203 14.00 15.72 1.06
C PRO A 203 15.01 16.77 1.54
N SER A 204 14.80 18.02 1.12
CA SER A 204 15.67 19.15 1.46
C SER A 204 15.08 19.93 2.64
N ARG A 205 13.79 20.24 2.58
CA ARG A 205 13.11 21.09 3.57
C ARG A 205 11.61 20.83 3.59
N TYR A 206 10.93 21.21 4.65
CA TYR A 206 9.47 21.11 4.78
C TYR A 206 8.85 22.35 5.41
N LYS A 207 7.55 22.55 5.20
CA LYS A 207 6.68 23.48 5.92
C LYS A 207 5.60 22.68 6.62
N ASP A 208 5.28 23.03 7.86
CA ASP A 208 4.19 22.43 8.63
C ASP A 208 2.90 23.26 8.42
N ASP A 209 1.78 22.59 8.20
CA ASP A 209 0.47 23.24 7.98
C ASP A 209 -0.11 23.88 9.26
N SER A 210 0.39 23.52 10.45
CA SER A 210 -0.29 23.81 11.70
C SER A 210 -0.07 25.22 12.25
N THR A 211 1.11 25.85 12.07
CA THR A 211 1.41 27.14 12.74
C THR A 211 2.55 27.97 12.14
N ASN A 212 3.44 27.43 11.29
CA ASN A 212 4.59 28.17 10.81
C ASN A 212 4.88 27.89 9.32
N LEU A 213 4.69 28.91 8.48
CA LEU A 213 4.90 28.87 7.03
C LEU A 213 6.40 28.94 6.63
N GLU A 214 7.30 28.93 7.59
CA GLU A 214 8.75 28.92 7.36
C GLU A 214 9.24 27.54 6.93
N TRP A 215 10.22 27.54 6.03
CA TRP A 215 10.91 26.33 5.63
C TRP A 215 11.86 25.87 6.73
N LYS A 216 11.75 24.60 7.12
CA LYS A 216 12.65 23.92 8.06
C LYS A 216 13.46 22.84 7.34
N PRO A 217 14.70 22.54 7.74
CA PRO A 217 15.46 21.42 7.19
C PRO A 217 14.68 20.11 7.34
N ALA A 218 14.71 19.25 6.32
CA ALA A 218 13.99 17.97 6.36
C ALA A 218 14.63 16.92 7.26
N MET A 219 15.93 17.07 7.51
CA MET A 219 16.74 16.23 8.40
C MET A 219 17.43 17.15 9.40
N VAL A 220 17.37 16.79 10.67
CA VAL A 220 18.08 17.51 11.73
C VAL A 220 18.64 16.47 12.68
N ASP A 221 19.96 16.49 12.82
CA ASP A 221 20.64 15.70 13.83
C ASP A 221 20.10 16.09 15.21
N ARG A 222 19.64 15.10 15.96
CA ARG A 222 19.07 15.33 17.28
C ARG A 222 20.00 14.75 18.32
N VAL A 223 20.37 15.58 19.29
CA VAL A 223 21.08 15.16 20.49
C VAL A 223 20.12 15.19 21.66
N ASP A 224 19.99 14.06 22.33
CA ASP A 224 19.20 13.92 23.54
C ASP A 224 20.10 13.96 24.77
N SER A 225 19.64 14.72 25.76
CA SER A 225 20.28 14.83 27.06
C SER A 225 19.23 14.76 28.16
N GLY A 226 19.61 14.21 29.30
CA GLY A 226 18.71 14.05 30.44
C GLY A 226 19.49 13.92 31.74
N TYR A 227 18.77 13.95 32.85
CA TYR A 227 19.37 13.92 34.17
C TYR A 227 19.46 12.48 34.66
N LEU A 228 20.64 12.05 35.12
CA LEU A 228 20.85 10.73 35.73
C LEU A 228 21.39 10.91 37.14
N VAL A 229 20.98 10.02 38.03
CA VAL A 229 21.53 9.88 39.39
C VAL A 229 22.36 8.61 39.49
N CYS A 230 23.45 8.69 40.23
CA CYS A 230 24.26 7.53 40.56
C CYS A 230 23.74 6.87 41.83
N VAL A 231 23.35 5.60 41.75
CA VAL A 231 22.95 4.79 42.91
C VAL A 231 23.67 3.46 42.83
N ASN A 232 24.45 3.10 43.85
CA ASN A 232 25.21 1.85 43.89
C ASN A 232 26.09 1.61 42.64
N ASN A 233 26.77 2.65 42.17
CA ASN A 233 27.60 2.65 40.96
C ASN A 233 26.83 2.36 39.64
N GLN A 234 25.50 2.46 39.66
CA GLN A 234 24.63 2.32 38.49
C GLN A 234 23.93 3.64 38.17
N LEU A 235 23.73 3.88 36.87
CA LEU A 235 23.01 5.06 36.38
C LEU A 235 21.51 4.81 36.43
N ASN A 236 20.77 5.71 37.07
CA ASN A 236 19.31 5.70 37.08
C ASN A 236 18.79 6.99 36.46
N PHE A 237 17.81 6.87 35.56
CA PHE A 237 17.20 8.02 34.91
C PHE A 237 16.37 8.86 35.89
N SER A 238 16.45 10.17 35.74
CA SER A 238 15.63 11.15 36.45
C SER A 238 14.97 12.09 35.46
N GLU A 239 13.65 12.21 35.55
CA GLU A 239 12.87 13.10 34.69
C GLU A 239 13.17 14.59 34.94
N THR A 240 13.72 14.92 36.11
CA THR A 240 13.96 16.31 36.53
C THR A 240 15.34 16.47 37.17
N ASN A 241 15.79 17.71 37.32
CA ASN A 241 17.05 18.04 37.98
C ASN A 241 16.90 18.01 39.51
N ILE A 242 16.89 16.80 40.09
CA ILE A 242 16.85 16.61 41.56
C ILE A 242 18.27 16.69 42.17
N PRO A 243 18.40 16.96 43.49
CA PRO A 243 19.71 16.97 44.16
C PRO A 243 20.50 15.68 43.90
N GLY A 244 21.74 15.81 43.43
CA GLY A 244 22.61 14.68 43.08
C GLY A 244 22.46 14.17 41.64
N ALA A 245 21.47 14.63 40.89
CA ALA A 245 21.36 14.34 39.47
C ALA A 245 22.36 15.18 38.66
N LYS A 246 22.96 14.58 37.64
CA LYS A 246 23.82 15.26 36.67
C LYS A 246 23.23 15.11 35.29
N LYS A 247 23.41 16.12 34.43
CA LYS A 247 22.96 16.06 33.04
C LYS A 247 23.98 15.24 32.23
N TYR A 248 23.51 14.19 31.59
CA TYR A 248 24.29 13.33 30.71
C TYR A 248 23.80 13.42 29.27
N TYR A 249 24.72 13.18 28.34
CA TYR A 249 24.38 12.88 26.96
C TYR A 249 23.80 11.47 26.90
N LEU A 250 22.52 11.37 26.52
CA LEU A 250 21.79 10.10 26.49
C LEU A 250 21.87 9.45 25.11
N GLY A 251 21.96 10.26 24.07
CA GLY A 251 22.16 9.74 22.73
C GLY A 251 22.09 10.79 21.64
N GLU A 252 22.33 10.33 20.42
CA GLU A 252 22.14 11.10 19.20
C GLU A 252 21.45 10.27 18.13
N TYR A 253 20.76 10.99 17.26
CA TYR A 253 20.06 10.49 16.09
C TYR A 253 20.59 11.24 14.87
N HIS A 254 21.11 10.48 13.91
CA HIS A 254 21.63 10.97 12.65
C HIS A 254 20.87 10.34 11.49
N ASP A 255 20.27 11.17 10.64
CA ASP A 255 19.70 10.72 9.38
C ASP A 255 20.83 10.36 8.41
N VAL A 256 20.94 9.09 8.04
CA VAL A 256 21.95 8.60 7.08
C VAL A 256 21.38 8.60 5.67
N LYS A 257 20.09 8.26 5.53
CA LYS A 257 19.42 8.16 4.24
C LYS A 257 17.93 8.45 4.38
N ASN A 258 17.40 9.24 3.45
CA ASN A 258 15.96 9.40 3.23
C ASN A 258 15.78 9.70 1.75
N GLU A 259 15.44 8.68 0.97
CA GLU A 259 15.45 8.74 -0.48
C GLU A 259 14.17 8.13 -1.04
N THR A 260 13.55 8.82 -1.99
CA THR A 260 12.42 8.30 -2.76
C THR A 260 12.82 8.21 -4.22
N THR A 261 12.80 7.01 -4.78
CA THR A 261 13.16 6.76 -6.18
C THR A 261 11.92 6.40 -6.99
N PHE A 262 11.71 7.10 -8.09
CA PHE A 262 10.67 6.78 -9.07
C PHE A 262 11.33 6.22 -10.33
N GLY A 263 10.99 4.98 -10.69
CA GLY A 263 11.47 4.30 -11.89
C GLY A 263 10.53 4.47 -13.09
N ALA A 264 11.08 4.35 -14.30
CA ALA A 264 10.37 4.61 -15.56
C ALA A 264 9.16 3.71 -15.82
N GLY A 265 9.17 2.48 -15.30
CA GLY A 265 8.07 1.52 -15.45
C GLY A 265 6.94 1.68 -14.43
N GLY A 266 6.93 2.76 -13.65
CA GLY A 266 5.93 2.96 -12.59
C GLY A 266 6.18 2.13 -11.34
N GLN A 267 7.36 1.53 -11.18
CA GLN A 267 7.88 1.05 -9.90
C GLN A 267 8.71 2.14 -9.23
N GLY A 268 8.76 2.13 -7.91
CA GLY A 268 9.58 3.02 -7.10
C GLY A 268 9.91 2.41 -5.75
N SER A 269 10.74 3.11 -5.00
CA SER A 269 11.09 2.70 -3.63
C SER A 269 11.35 3.90 -2.74
N SER A 270 10.97 3.78 -1.48
CA SER A 270 11.33 4.70 -0.41
C SER A 270 12.31 4.01 0.53
N GLU A 271 13.40 4.66 0.90
CA GLU A 271 14.39 4.11 1.80
C GLU A 271 14.75 5.14 2.86
N TYR A 272 14.68 4.72 4.11
CA TYR A 272 15.02 5.50 5.28
C TYR A 272 16.04 4.74 6.13
N LEU A 273 17.09 5.42 6.54
CA LEU A 273 18.14 4.87 7.40
C LEU A 273 18.59 5.93 8.39
N VAL A 274 18.60 5.58 9.67
CA VAL A 274 19.16 6.38 10.74
C VAL A 274 20.23 5.63 11.47
N LYS A 275 21.23 6.36 11.93
CA LYS A 275 22.20 5.90 12.90
C LYS A 275 21.83 6.47 14.26
N ARG A 276 21.75 5.62 15.27
CA ARG A 276 21.46 5.99 16.65
C ARG A 276 22.64 5.60 17.51
N LYS A 277 23.06 6.50 18.39
CA LYS A 277 23.99 6.19 19.47
C LYS A 277 23.28 6.46 20.77
N ASN A 278 23.14 5.44 21.61
CA ASN A 278 22.43 5.56 22.88
C ASN A 278 23.30 5.09 24.02
N LEU A 279 23.16 5.74 25.17
CA LEU A 279 23.75 5.30 26.43
C LEU A 279 23.13 3.95 26.83
N ASP A 280 23.96 2.94 27.06
CA ASP A 280 23.53 1.64 27.56
C ASP A 280 23.63 1.64 29.09
N TYR A 281 22.49 1.90 29.76
CA TYR A 281 22.39 1.98 31.21
C TYR A 281 22.89 0.72 31.93
N ASN A 282 22.69 -0.45 31.32
CA ASN A 282 23.01 -1.73 31.95
C ASN A 282 24.51 -2.03 31.89
N LYS A 283 25.22 -1.47 30.90
CA LYS A 283 26.67 -1.63 30.75
C LYS A 283 27.46 -0.44 31.29
N SER A 284 26.80 0.68 31.55
CA SER A 284 27.42 1.88 32.08
C SER A 284 27.50 1.84 33.59
N THR A 285 28.57 2.42 34.14
CA THR A 285 28.67 2.76 35.56
C THR A 285 28.66 4.29 35.71
N CYS A 286 28.64 4.78 36.94
CA CYS A 286 28.64 6.22 37.19
C CYS A 286 29.89 6.95 36.68
N ASP A 287 31.01 6.21 36.58
CA ASP A 287 32.31 6.74 36.18
C ASP A 287 32.75 6.27 34.78
N ASN A 288 32.04 5.31 34.17
CA ASN A 288 32.34 4.79 32.84
C ASN A 288 31.07 4.62 32.00
N LEU A 289 30.84 5.56 31.08
CA LEU A 289 29.69 5.57 30.20
C LEU A 289 29.95 4.70 28.97
N VAL A 290 29.04 3.77 28.68
CA VAL A 290 29.10 2.89 27.52
C VAL A 290 27.97 3.25 26.56
N TYR A 291 28.33 3.53 25.31
CA TYR A 291 27.38 3.84 24.25
C TYR A 291 27.28 2.68 23.26
N VAL A 292 26.08 2.41 22.78
CA VAL A 292 25.80 1.44 21.72
C VAL A 292 25.33 2.17 20.48
N GLU A 293 25.92 1.83 19.34
CA GLU A 293 25.53 2.34 18.03
C GLU A 293 24.70 1.30 17.29
N ASN A 294 23.53 1.71 16.80
CA ASN A 294 22.65 0.88 15.99
C ASN A 294 22.24 1.65 14.73
N ASN A 295 22.00 0.91 13.65
CA ASN A 295 21.38 1.45 12.45
C ASN A 295 19.95 0.90 12.37
N ASP A 296 18.98 1.80 12.29
CA ASP A 296 17.58 1.45 12.08
C ASP A 296 17.15 1.98 10.72
N GLY A 297 16.48 1.16 9.92
CA GLY A 297 16.03 1.59 8.60
C GLY A 297 14.83 0.81 8.10
N SER A 298 14.20 1.37 7.07
CA SER A 298 13.12 0.73 6.34
C SER A 298 13.32 0.93 4.84
N LYS A 299 12.86 -0.05 4.07
CA LYS A 299 12.76 0.06 2.62
C LYS A 299 11.39 -0.42 2.20
N GLU A 300 10.71 0.45 1.47
CA GLU A 300 9.39 0.19 0.92
C GLU A 300 9.47 0.24 -0.60
N VAL A 301 8.74 -0.65 -1.25
CA VAL A 301 8.65 -0.73 -2.70
C VAL A 301 7.21 -0.49 -3.10
N PHE A 302 7.02 0.38 -4.08
CA PHE A 302 5.70 0.82 -4.49
C PHE A 302 5.53 0.92 -6.00
N GLY A 303 4.29 0.77 -6.46
CA GLY A 303 3.85 1.24 -7.76
C GLY A 303 3.48 2.72 -7.71
N TRP A 304 3.68 3.45 -8.80
CA TRP A 304 3.29 4.86 -8.89
C TRP A 304 2.76 5.24 -10.27
N SER A 305 1.86 6.22 -10.28
CA SER A 305 1.41 6.91 -11.48
C SER A 305 0.97 8.33 -11.17
N TYR A 306 1.15 9.21 -12.14
CA TYR A 306 0.90 10.64 -12.00
C TYR A 306 -0.09 11.12 -13.05
N ASN A 307 -1.09 11.87 -12.60
CA ASN A 307 -2.03 12.58 -13.46
C ASN A 307 -1.64 14.06 -13.55
N THR A 308 -1.21 14.49 -14.73
CA THR A 308 -0.74 15.86 -14.98
C THR A 308 -1.84 16.92 -14.86
N SER A 309 -3.09 16.60 -15.19
CA SER A 309 -4.19 17.57 -15.14
C SER A 309 -4.64 17.87 -13.71
N THR A 310 -4.60 16.86 -12.83
CA THR A 310 -5.00 17.02 -11.42
C THR A 310 -3.82 17.23 -10.47
N GLN A 311 -2.59 17.04 -10.95
CA GLN A 311 -1.35 17.02 -10.17
C GLN A 311 -1.36 15.98 -9.04
N LEU A 312 -2.12 14.89 -9.21
CA LEU A 312 -2.21 13.83 -8.22
C LEU A 312 -1.30 12.66 -8.61
N MET A 313 -0.45 12.27 -7.68
CA MET A 313 0.29 11.02 -7.69
C MET A 313 -0.50 9.97 -6.90
N THR A 314 -0.64 8.78 -7.47
CA THR A 314 -1.11 7.58 -6.75
C THR A 314 0.10 6.70 -6.47
N LEU A 315 0.32 6.34 -5.21
CA LEU A 315 1.33 5.39 -4.75
C LEU A 315 0.63 4.14 -4.23
N VAL A 316 1.22 2.98 -4.50
CA VAL A 316 0.70 1.66 -4.08
C VAL A 316 1.85 0.86 -3.51
N TYR A 317 1.95 0.77 -2.19
CA TYR A 317 2.98 0.01 -1.48
C TYR A 317 2.56 -1.44 -1.37
N ASP A 318 2.96 -2.28 -2.31
CA ASP A 318 2.56 -3.70 -2.39
C ASP A 318 3.76 -4.66 -2.29
N GLY A 319 4.97 -4.14 -2.04
CA GLY A 319 6.20 -4.94 -2.08
C GLY A 319 6.43 -5.60 -3.44
N ASN A 320 5.96 -4.99 -4.53
CA ASN A 320 5.87 -5.61 -5.87
C ASN A 320 4.99 -6.87 -5.95
N GLY A 321 3.98 -6.97 -5.09
CA GLY A 321 3.03 -8.09 -5.06
C GLY A 321 3.57 -9.34 -4.37
N ILE A 322 4.72 -9.26 -3.69
CA ILE A 322 5.37 -10.41 -3.04
C ILE A 322 4.75 -10.72 -1.67
N ASN A 323 4.36 -9.69 -0.91
CA ASN A 323 4.06 -9.86 0.52
C ASN A 323 2.57 -10.02 0.84
N GLY A 324 1.68 -9.99 -0.16
CA GLY A 324 0.23 -10.09 0.04
C GLY A 324 -0.42 -8.91 0.78
N GLU A 325 0.38 -8.10 1.47
CA GLU A 325 -0.01 -6.83 2.10
C GLU A 325 0.15 -5.69 1.10
N PHE A 326 -0.79 -4.75 1.09
CA PHE A 326 -0.64 -3.52 0.33
C PHE A 326 -1.26 -2.32 1.04
N ASP A 327 -0.70 -1.15 0.77
CA ASP A 327 -1.22 0.17 1.15
C ASP A 327 -1.25 1.09 -0.08
N PHE A 328 -2.05 2.14 -0.07
CA PHE A 328 -2.09 3.12 -1.16
C PHE A 328 -2.28 4.55 -0.66
N GLU A 329 -1.66 5.49 -1.38
CA GLU A 329 -1.75 6.91 -1.10
C GLU A 329 -2.09 7.69 -2.36
N VAL A 330 -2.87 8.76 -2.22
CA VAL A 330 -3.10 9.74 -3.30
C VAL A 330 -2.68 11.11 -2.79
N ILE A 331 -1.56 11.60 -3.31
CA ILE A 331 -0.90 12.81 -2.84
C ILE A 331 -0.75 13.81 -3.98
N ARG A 332 -0.84 15.11 -3.67
CA ARG A 332 -0.60 16.14 -4.68
C ARG A 332 0.91 16.35 -4.81
N MET A 333 1.41 16.19 -6.03
CA MET A 333 2.83 16.35 -6.34
C MET A 333 3.02 17.27 -7.54
N ARG A 334 4.10 18.04 -7.54
CA ARG A 334 4.49 18.85 -8.69
C ARG A 334 6.00 19.02 -8.74
N ILE A 335 6.51 19.22 -9.95
CA ILE A 335 7.92 19.56 -10.18
C ILE A 335 7.97 20.99 -10.67
N GLU A 336 8.72 21.83 -9.96
CA GLU A 336 8.93 23.24 -10.29
C GLU A 336 10.42 23.55 -10.07
N ASN A 337 11.09 24.17 -11.04
CA ASN A 337 12.51 24.53 -10.95
C ASN A 337 13.42 23.36 -10.55
N ASN A 338 13.22 22.19 -11.16
CA ASN A 338 13.97 20.95 -10.88
C ASN A 338 13.89 20.47 -9.42
N LYS A 339 12.84 20.87 -8.70
CA LYS A 339 12.53 20.43 -7.35
C LYS A 339 11.17 19.75 -7.34
N LEU A 340 11.06 18.69 -6.56
CA LEU A 340 9.81 17.99 -6.35
C LEU A 340 9.15 18.52 -5.07
N TYR A 341 7.87 18.88 -5.15
CA TYR A 341 7.06 19.28 -4.01
C TYR A 341 5.97 18.25 -3.78
N MET A 342 5.91 17.74 -2.56
CA MET A 342 4.92 16.78 -2.12
C MET A 342 4.06 17.44 -1.04
N ASN A 343 2.76 17.54 -1.28
CA ASN A 343 1.80 17.97 -0.27
C ASN A 343 1.28 16.73 0.44
N GLU A 344 1.88 16.46 1.60
CA GLU A 344 1.46 15.39 2.51
C GLU A 344 0.24 15.92 3.25
N ARG A 345 -0.95 15.40 2.93
CA ARG A 345 -2.21 15.83 3.54
C ARG A 345 -2.05 15.84 5.06
N LEU A 346 -2.05 17.04 5.66
CA LEU A 346 -1.95 17.33 7.11
C LEU A 346 -0.55 17.35 7.73
N LYS A 347 0.51 17.38 6.92
CA LYS A 347 1.89 17.66 7.37
C LYS A 347 2.55 18.81 6.64
N GLY A 348 1.79 19.50 5.78
CA GLY A 348 2.29 20.53 4.89
C GLY A 348 3.10 20.04 3.71
N ILE A 349 4.02 20.89 3.27
CA ILE A 349 4.69 20.73 1.97
C ILE A 349 6.14 20.34 2.23
N ARG A 350 6.56 19.23 1.64
CA ARG A 350 7.96 18.79 1.62
C ARG A 350 8.57 19.05 0.25
N GLU A 351 9.73 19.68 0.24
CA GLU A 351 10.57 19.90 -0.95
C GLU A 351 11.63 18.82 -1.01
N TYR A 352 11.86 18.31 -2.21
CA TYR A 352 12.90 17.36 -2.53
C TYR A 352 13.79 17.89 -3.65
N VAL A 353 15.07 17.55 -3.55
CA VAL A 353 16.08 17.79 -4.58
C VAL A 353 16.46 16.47 -5.23
N LYS A 354 16.74 16.53 -6.53
CA LYS A 354 17.22 15.39 -7.29
C LYS A 354 18.64 15.05 -6.84
N LYS A 355 18.89 13.77 -6.55
CA LYS A 355 20.23 13.24 -6.22
C LYS A 355 21.12 13.15 -7.45
#